data_AF-A0A2N2DV13-F1
#
_entry.id   AF-A0A2N2DV13-F1
#
_cell.length_a   1.000
_cell.length_b   1.000
_cell.length_c   1.000
_cell.angle_alpha   90.00
_cell.angle_beta   90.00
_cell.angle_gamma   90.00
#
_symmetry.space_group_name_H-M   'P 1'
#
loop_
_entity.id
_entity.type
_entity.pdbx_description
1 polymer ?
#
loop_
_entity_poly.entity_id
_entity_poly.type
_entity_poly.pdbx_seq_one_letter_code
_entity_poly.pdbx_strand_id
1 'polypeptide(L)'
;MLEQLLLRELEEYIDKHTICFDLKVNETKNYYEKCYSLVRPVELEDFIENNRKAAFNKVLFSFIDKKEVSDSDIYKKAGIDRRHFSKIRSNPDYRIGKITVIALALALELNKKETNKLLSAAGYSLSDSDTFDLIIQFFLEKKIYDIHTLNQALDYFSLKPLSATLE
;
A
#
# COMPACT_ATOMS: atom_id res chain seq x y z
N MET A 1 -44.02 22.70 -14.81
CA MET A 1 -43.11 23.78 -14.37
C MET A 1 -43.05 23.82 -12.85
N LEU A 2 -42.34 22.85 -12.25
CA LEU A 2 -42.14 22.74 -10.79
C LEU A 2 -40.64 22.64 -10.42
N GLU A 3 -39.75 22.57 -11.41
CA GLU A 3 -38.30 22.38 -11.19
C GLU A 3 -37.59 23.69 -10.83
N GLN A 4 -37.90 24.82 -11.48
CA GLN A 4 -37.16 26.06 -11.26
C GLN A 4 -37.44 26.71 -9.90
N LEU A 5 -38.65 26.56 -9.35
CA LEU A 5 -38.98 27.07 -8.03
C LEU A 5 -38.32 26.25 -6.93
N LEU A 6 -38.31 24.92 -7.08
CA LEU A 6 -37.69 24.01 -6.12
C LEU A 6 -36.15 24.15 -6.10
N LEU A 7 -35.54 24.38 -7.28
CA LEU A 7 -34.12 24.69 -7.40
C LEU A 7 -33.75 25.99 -6.69
N ARG A 8 -34.61 27.02 -6.81
CA ARG A 8 -34.38 28.32 -6.16
C ARG A 8 -34.54 28.25 -4.65
N GLU A 9 -35.53 27.51 -4.15
CA GLU A 9 -35.67 27.26 -2.72
C GLU A 9 -34.51 26.43 -2.15
N LEU A 10 -33.97 25.48 -2.93
CA LEU A 10 -32.81 24.68 -2.55
C LEU A 10 -31.53 25.54 -2.48
N GLU A 11 -31.34 26.46 -3.43
CA GLU A 11 -30.25 27.45 -3.40
C GLU A 11 -30.35 28.36 -2.16
N GLU A 12 -31.53 28.91 -1.87
CA GLU A 12 -31.74 29.76 -0.68
C GLU A 12 -31.56 28.99 0.64
N TYR A 13 -31.91 27.70 0.66
CA TYR A 13 -31.70 26.82 1.82
C TYR A 13 -30.21 26.52 2.03
N ILE A 14 -29.48 26.22 0.95
CA ILE A 14 -28.03 26.00 1.00
C ILE A 14 -27.34 27.29 1.45
N ASP A 15 -27.71 28.46 0.95
CA ASP A 15 -27.10 29.74 1.37
C ASP A 15 -27.38 30.06 2.84
N LYS A 16 -28.58 29.76 3.35
CA LYS A 16 -28.92 29.96 4.77
C LYS A 16 -28.25 28.95 5.72
N HIS A 17 -27.98 27.74 5.26
CA HIS A 17 -27.43 26.66 6.09
C HIS A 17 -25.95 26.37 5.84
N THR A 18 -25.33 27.02 4.85
CA THR A 18 -23.88 27.06 4.67
C THR A 18 -23.29 28.14 5.58
N ILE A 19 -23.52 27.99 6.89
CA ILE A 19 -22.66 28.59 7.90
C ILE A 19 -21.48 27.62 8.05
N CYS A 20 -20.44 27.82 7.26
CA CYS A 20 -19.11 27.46 7.70
C CYS A 20 -18.57 28.63 8.51
N PHE A 21 -18.77 28.56 9.82
CA PHE A 21 -17.91 29.12 10.87
C PHE A 21 -17.24 30.46 10.53
N ASP A 22 -17.83 31.57 10.99
CA ASP A 22 -17.22 32.91 11.01
C ASP A 22 -15.92 32.92 11.84
N LEU A 23 -14.82 32.43 11.26
CA LEU A 23 -13.46 32.67 11.72
C LEU A 23 -12.66 33.24 10.54
N LYS A 24 -12.58 34.58 10.47
CA LYS A 24 -11.56 35.35 9.73
C LYS A 24 -11.22 34.85 8.30
N VAL A 25 -12.12 35.06 7.34
CA VAL A 25 -11.99 34.58 5.95
C VAL A 25 -10.98 35.37 5.08
N ASN A 26 -10.57 36.58 5.46
CA ASN A 26 -9.61 37.37 4.65
C ASN A 26 -8.14 36.95 4.82
N GLU A 27 -7.77 36.34 5.96
CA GLU A 27 -6.40 35.87 6.20
C GLU A 27 -6.13 34.52 5.48
N THR A 28 -7.16 33.68 5.32
CA THR A 28 -7.05 32.33 4.75
C THR A 28 -6.97 32.29 3.23
N LYS A 29 -7.65 33.18 2.50
CA LYS A 29 -7.53 33.28 1.03
C LYS A 29 -6.10 33.68 0.61
N ASN A 30 -5.54 34.67 1.31
CA ASN A 30 -4.17 35.14 1.12
C ASN A 30 -3.16 34.04 1.50
N TYR A 31 -3.45 33.24 2.54
CA TYR A 31 -2.63 32.09 2.93
C TYR A 31 -2.61 30.98 1.88
N TYR A 32 -3.75 30.59 1.31
CA TYR A 32 -3.80 29.54 0.27
C TYR A 32 -3.16 29.98 -1.06
N GLU A 33 -3.38 31.24 -1.50
CA GLU A 33 -2.68 31.78 -2.68
C GLU A 33 -1.18 31.93 -2.45
N LYS A 34 -0.76 32.30 -1.22
CA LYS A 34 0.65 32.30 -0.81
C LYS A 34 1.24 30.89 -0.79
N CYS A 35 0.54 29.88 -0.29
CA CYS A 35 1.00 28.50 -0.31
C CYS A 35 1.16 27.92 -1.72
N TYR A 36 0.25 28.23 -2.65
CA TYR A 36 0.36 27.80 -4.05
C TYR A 36 1.50 28.49 -4.81
N SER A 37 1.84 29.74 -4.44
CA SER A 37 2.97 30.46 -5.03
C SER A 37 4.33 30.10 -4.42
N LEU A 38 4.36 29.44 -3.25
CA LEU A 38 5.57 29.00 -2.56
C LEU A 38 6.18 27.71 -3.12
N VAL A 39 5.36 26.83 -3.71
CA VAL A 39 5.84 25.59 -4.34
C VAL A 39 5.75 25.77 -5.84
N ARG A 40 6.90 26.02 -6.48
CA ARG A 40 6.92 26.07 -7.94
C ARG A 40 6.65 24.65 -8.47
N PRO A 41 5.74 24.45 -9.43
CA PRO A 41 5.46 23.13 -10.00
C PRO A 41 6.73 22.39 -10.45
N VAL A 42 7.70 23.11 -11.00
CA VAL A 42 9.02 22.60 -11.40
C VAL A 42 9.81 22.02 -10.22
N GLU A 43 9.83 22.69 -9.07
CA GLU A 43 10.54 22.21 -7.87
C GLU A 43 9.91 20.91 -7.33
N LEU A 44 8.59 20.77 -7.45
CA LEU A 44 7.87 19.55 -7.07
C LEU A 44 8.13 18.41 -8.05
N GLU A 45 8.09 18.67 -9.35
CA GLU A 45 8.41 17.70 -10.40
C GLU A 45 9.85 17.19 -10.25
N ASP A 46 10.82 18.10 -10.10
CA ASP A 46 12.23 17.79 -9.83
C ASP A 46 12.38 16.94 -8.55
N PHE A 47 11.67 17.30 -7.48
CA PHE A 47 11.70 16.52 -6.25
C PHE A 47 11.16 15.11 -6.46
N ILE A 48 10.04 14.95 -7.17
CA ILE A 48 9.44 13.63 -7.45
C ILE A 48 10.40 12.79 -8.29
N GLU A 49 10.97 13.34 -9.37
CA GLU A 49 11.88 12.60 -10.24
C GLU A 49 13.15 12.15 -9.51
N ASN A 50 13.75 13.03 -8.71
CA ASN A 50 14.99 12.73 -7.99
C ASN A 50 14.81 11.81 -6.78
N ASN A 51 13.60 11.74 -6.19
CA ASN A 51 13.33 10.91 -5.00
C ASN A 51 12.54 9.63 -5.29
N ARG A 52 12.04 9.45 -6.52
CA ARG A 52 11.26 8.26 -6.90
C ARG A 52 12.14 7.00 -6.83
N LYS A 53 11.78 6.09 -5.94
CA LYS A 53 12.42 4.77 -5.83
C LYS A 53 11.89 3.80 -6.88
N ALA A 54 12.59 2.68 -7.04
CA ALA A 54 12.17 1.61 -7.94
C ALA A 54 10.77 1.09 -7.57
N ALA A 55 9.94 0.85 -8.59
CA ALA A 55 8.61 0.26 -8.44
C ALA A 55 8.69 -1.16 -7.85
N PHE A 56 7.61 -1.57 -7.17
CA PHE A 56 7.49 -2.88 -6.51
C PHE A 56 7.90 -4.04 -7.43
N ASN A 57 7.36 -4.09 -8.65
CA ASN A 57 7.63 -5.15 -9.60
C ASN A 57 9.14 -5.28 -9.88
N LYS A 58 9.84 -4.18 -10.15
CA LYS A 58 11.29 -4.17 -10.38
C LYS A 58 12.04 -4.70 -9.16
N VAL A 59 11.64 -4.33 -7.95
CA VAL A 59 12.27 -4.83 -6.72
C VAL A 59 12.02 -6.32 -6.55
N LEU A 60 10.79 -6.80 -6.71
CA LEU A 60 10.42 -8.21 -6.63
C LEU A 60 11.23 -9.07 -7.61
N PHE A 61 11.22 -8.72 -8.90
CA PHE A 61 11.93 -9.49 -9.92
C PHE A 61 13.44 -9.43 -9.74
N SER A 62 14.00 -8.31 -9.24
CA SER A 62 15.42 -8.26 -8.88
C SER A 62 15.81 -9.24 -7.77
N PHE A 63 14.89 -9.60 -6.87
CA PHE A 63 15.14 -10.64 -5.86
C PHE A 63 15.00 -12.04 -6.44
N ILE A 64 14.01 -12.26 -7.32
CA ILE A 64 13.83 -13.53 -8.05
C ILE A 64 15.10 -13.85 -8.86
N ASP A 65 15.59 -12.89 -9.65
CA ASP A 65 16.78 -13.05 -10.47
C ASP A 65 18.02 -13.35 -9.62
N LYS A 66 18.21 -12.64 -8.50
CA LYS A 66 19.34 -12.85 -7.56
C LYS A 66 19.31 -14.19 -6.84
N LYS A 67 18.12 -14.76 -6.64
CA LYS A 67 17.92 -16.05 -5.98
C LYS A 67 17.97 -17.21 -6.99
N GLU A 68 18.02 -16.92 -8.29
CA GLU A 68 18.08 -17.91 -9.38
C GLU A 68 16.90 -18.92 -9.33
N VAL A 69 15.73 -18.45 -8.93
CA VAL A 69 14.49 -19.24 -8.78
C VAL A 69 13.48 -18.90 -9.87
N SER A 70 12.68 -19.89 -10.31
CA SER A 70 11.63 -19.61 -11.29
C SER A 70 10.44 -18.90 -10.68
N ASP A 71 9.81 -18.03 -11.48
CA ASP A 71 8.53 -17.39 -11.15
C ASP A 71 7.47 -18.39 -10.71
N SER A 72 7.43 -19.56 -11.37
CA SER A 72 6.48 -20.61 -11.07
C SER A 72 6.61 -21.16 -9.66
N ASP A 73 7.82 -21.24 -9.16
CA ASP A 73 8.07 -21.75 -7.81
C ASP A 73 7.69 -20.69 -6.79
N ILE A 74 7.98 -19.41 -7.09
CA ILE A 74 7.65 -18.30 -6.20
C ILE A 74 6.15 -18.10 -6.04
N TYR A 75 5.36 -18.02 -7.12
CA TYR A 75 3.93 -17.80 -6.94
C TYR A 75 3.23 -19.03 -6.32
N LYS A 76 3.70 -20.26 -6.62
CA LYS A 76 3.16 -21.48 -5.98
C LYS A 76 3.48 -21.52 -4.50
N LYS A 77 4.75 -21.30 -4.13
CA LYS A 77 5.20 -21.29 -2.74
C LYS A 77 4.52 -20.17 -1.94
N ALA A 78 4.24 -19.03 -2.58
CA ALA A 78 3.49 -17.93 -1.97
C ALA A 78 1.97 -18.17 -1.86
N GLY A 79 1.43 -19.26 -2.43
CA GLY A 79 -0.02 -19.50 -2.48
C GLY A 79 -0.77 -18.52 -3.37
N ILE A 80 -0.13 -17.99 -4.42
CA ILE A 80 -0.67 -16.95 -5.31
C ILE A 80 -1.07 -17.58 -6.64
N ASP A 81 -2.27 -17.25 -7.13
CA ASP A 81 -2.73 -17.64 -8.46
C ASP A 81 -1.82 -17.07 -9.57
N ARG A 82 -1.53 -17.90 -10.58
CA ARG A 82 -0.67 -17.52 -11.72
C ARG A 82 -1.16 -16.25 -12.43
N ARG A 83 -2.47 -16.04 -12.57
CA ARG A 83 -3.01 -14.83 -13.21
C ARG A 83 -2.79 -13.61 -12.34
N HIS A 84 -2.90 -13.76 -11.03
CA HIS A 84 -2.58 -12.69 -10.09
C HIS A 84 -1.10 -12.31 -10.19
N PHE A 85 -0.19 -13.29 -10.20
CA PHE A 85 1.24 -13.05 -10.38
C PHE A 85 1.57 -12.43 -11.75
N SER A 86 0.86 -12.85 -12.81
CA SER A 86 1.02 -12.25 -14.13
C SER A 86 0.68 -10.76 -14.15
N LYS A 87 -0.36 -10.33 -13.42
CA LYS A 87 -0.72 -8.90 -13.31
C LYS A 87 0.36 -8.10 -12.58
N ILE A 88 0.94 -8.67 -11.52
CA ILE A 88 2.07 -8.08 -10.79
C ILE A 88 3.25 -7.83 -11.74
N ARG A 89 3.52 -8.75 -12.66
CA ARG A 89 4.57 -8.59 -13.66
C ARG A 89 4.26 -7.51 -14.69
N SER A 90 3.08 -7.60 -15.32
CA SER A 90 2.79 -6.85 -16.54
C SER A 90 2.31 -5.42 -16.28
N ASN A 91 1.79 -5.11 -15.09
CA ASN A 91 1.24 -3.79 -14.79
C ASN A 91 2.01 -3.14 -13.61
N PRO A 92 2.89 -2.16 -13.90
CA PRO A 92 3.66 -1.45 -12.86
C PRO A 92 2.80 -0.73 -11.81
N ASP A 93 1.58 -0.33 -12.17
CA ASP A 93 0.65 0.39 -11.28
C ASP A 93 -0.31 -0.56 -10.55
N TYR A 94 -0.15 -1.88 -10.73
CA TYR A 94 -1.00 -2.87 -10.06
C TYR A 94 -0.75 -2.88 -8.56
N ARG A 95 -1.79 -2.53 -7.79
CA ARG A 95 -1.74 -2.53 -6.33
C ARG A 95 -2.04 -3.92 -5.80
N ILE A 96 -1.12 -4.45 -5.02
CA ILE A 96 -1.28 -5.69 -4.26
C ILE A 96 -1.43 -5.38 -2.78
N GLY A 97 -2.13 -6.25 -2.05
CA GLY A 97 -2.26 -6.12 -0.60
C GLY A 97 -0.99 -6.51 0.15
N LYS A 98 -0.84 -5.96 1.36
CA LYS A 98 0.27 -6.25 2.28
C LYS A 98 0.51 -7.75 2.49
N ILE A 99 -0.56 -8.51 2.68
CA ILE A 99 -0.53 -9.97 2.85
C ILE A 99 0.19 -10.66 1.69
N THR A 100 -0.12 -10.28 0.45
CA THR A 100 0.50 -10.85 -0.76
C THR A 100 1.99 -10.50 -0.83
N VAL A 101 2.38 -9.28 -0.44
CA VAL A 101 3.79 -8.87 -0.39
C VAL A 101 4.57 -9.72 0.62
N ILE A 102 3.98 -9.96 1.79
CA ILE A 102 4.60 -10.78 2.85
C ILE A 102 4.73 -12.23 2.38
N ALA A 103 3.70 -12.81 1.76
CA ALA A 103 3.76 -14.15 1.20
C ALA A 103 4.88 -14.30 0.15
N LEU A 104 5.06 -13.30 -0.73
CA LEU A 104 6.17 -13.26 -1.69
C LEU A 104 7.53 -13.14 -1.00
N ALA A 105 7.65 -12.34 0.06
CA ALA A 105 8.89 -12.20 0.83
C ALA A 105 9.31 -13.52 1.49
N LEU A 106 8.34 -14.26 2.05
CA LEU A 106 8.57 -15.58 2.65
C LEU A 106 8.90 -16.63 1.59
N ALA A 107 8.19 -16.64 0.46
CA ALA A 107 8.48 -17.54 -0.65
C ALA A 107 9.92 -17.37 -1.18
N LEU A 108 10.39 -16.12 -1.24
CA LEU A 108 11.75 -15.75 -1.61
C LEU A 108 12.80 -15.92 -0.49
N GLU A 109 12.36 -16.30 0.71
CA GLU A 109 13.21 -16.46 1.89
C GLU A 109 14.07 -15.21 2.13
N LEU A 110 13.42 -14.06 2.10
CA LEU A 110 14.06 -12.77 2.32
C LEU A 110 14.35 -12.57 3.81
N ASN A 111 15.50 -12.00 4.12
CA ASN A 111 15.79 -11.58 5.49
C ASN A 111 14.97 -10.32 5.88
N LYS A 112 15.01 -9.91 7.15
CA LYS A 112 14.28 -8.73 7.66
C LYS A 112 14.54 -7.45 6.85
N LYS A 113 15.80 -7.19 6.45
CA LYS A 113 16.17 -5.98 5.67
C LYS A 113 15.60 -6.04 4.25
N GLU A 114 15.71 -7.19 3.60
CA GLU A 114 15.19 -7.42 2.25
C GLU A 114 13.66 -7.36 2.21
N THR A 115 13.01 -7.96 3.20
CA THR A 115 11.54 -7.92 3.36
C THR A 115 11.05 -6.49 3.55
N ASN A 116 11.70 -5.71 4.41
CA ASN A 116 11.37 -4.29 4.59
C ASN A 116 11.55 -3.49 3.30
N LYS A 117 12.59 -3.77 2.51
CA LYS A 117 12.79 -3.15 1.21
C LYS A 117 11.66 -3.49 0.23
N LEU A 118 11.24 -4.75 0.19
CA LEU A 118 10.15 -5.20 -0.68
C LEU A 118 8.81 -4.59 -0.26
N LEU A 119 8.49 -4.58 1.04
CA LEU A 119 7.31 -3.94 1.61
C LEU A 119 7.26 -2.45 1.32
N SER A 120 8.37 -1.75 1.54
CA SER A 120 8.46 -0.30 1.28
C SER A 120 8.22 0.02 -0.20
N ALA A 121 8.69 -0.83 -1.12
CA ALA A 121 8.45 -0.66 -2.55
C ALA A 121 6.96 -0.83 -2.93
N ALA A 122 6.18 -1.55 -2.13
CA ALA A 122 4.72 -1.68 -2.25
C ALA A 122 3.93 -0.66 -1.41
N GLY A 123 4.62 0.21 -0.64
CA GLY A 123 3.97 1.20 0.22
C GLY A 123 3.53 0.66 1.59
N TYR A 124 4.13 -0.44 2.06
CA TYR A 124 3.83 -1.05 3.36
C TYR A 124 5.05 -1.06 4.29
N SER A 125 4.77 -1.20 5.59
CA SER A 125 5.76 -1.46 6.64
C SER A 125 5.20 -2.49 7.63
N LEU A 126 6.08 -3.10 8.42
CA LEU A 126 5.68 -3.86 9.60
C LEU A 126 5.65 -2.90 10.79
N SER A 127 4.52 -2.86 11.48
CA SER A 127 4.30 -2.07 12.69
C SER A 127 4.67 -2.87 13.93
N ASP A 128 5.22 -2.19 14.94
CA ASP A 128 5.53 -2.81 16.23
C ASP A 128 4.31 -2.83 17.17
N SER A 129 3.22 -2.14 16.80
CA SER A 129 1.96 -2.09 17.56
C SER A 129 0.90 -3.09 17.09
N ASP A 130 1.15 -3.77 15.97
CA ASP A 130 0.21 -4.72 15.38
C ASP A 130 0.67 -6.16 15.63
N THR A 131 -0.19 -6.97 16.24
CA THR A 131 0.14 -8.36 16.58
C THR A 131 0.45 -9.19 15.33
N PHE A 132 -0.27 -8.96 14.24
CA PHE A 132 -0.01 -9.64 12.97
C PHE A 132 1.41 -9.34 12.50
N ASP A 133 1.80 -8.07 12.42
CA ASP A 133 3.15 -7.68 12.02
C ASP A 133 4.25 -8.18 12.96
N LEU A 134 4.02 -8.20 14.28
CA LEU A 134 4.97 -8.76 15.26
C LEU A 134 5.23 -10.25 15.03
N ILE A 135 4.20 -11.02 14.67
CA ILE A 135 4.35 -12.44 14.33
C ILE A 135 5.21 -12.57 13.06
N ILE A 136 4.96 -11.76 12.02
CA ILE A 136 5.78 -11.76 10.80
C ILE A 136 7.25 -11.43 11.14
N GLN A 137 7.49 -10.41 11.97
CA GLN A 137 8.84 -10.04 12.39
C GLN A 137 9.53 -11.19 13.14
N PHE A 138 8.83 -11.87 14.04
CA PHE A 138 9.36 -13.03 14.75
C PHE A 138 9.78 -14.16 13.80
N PHE A 139 8.94 -14.47 12.80
CA PHE A 139 9.26 -15.49 11.79
C PHE A 139 10.49 -15.12 10.95
N LEU A 140 10.59 -13.86 10.53
CA LEU A 140 11.75 -13.35 9.78
C LEU A 140 13.04 -13.40 10.61
N GLU A 141 12.97 -13.09 11.91
CA GLU A 141 14.13 -13.14 12.81
C GLU A 141 14.58 -14.57 13.09
N LYS A 142 13.64 -15.51 13.21
CA LYS A 142 13.93 -16.94 13.36
C LYS A 142 14.27 -17.64 12.04
N LYS A 143 14.17 -16.93 10.90
CA LYS A 143 14.36 -17.46 9.55
C LYS A 143 13.42 -18.64 9.25
N ILE A 144 12.19 -18.56 9.75
CA ILE A 144 11.13 -19.53 9.47
C ILE A 144 10.32 -18.97 8.31
N TYR A 145 10.45 -19.59 7.14
CA TYR A 145 9.83 -19.10 5.89
C TYR A 145 8.66 -19.94 5.41
N ASP A 146 8.30 -20.99 6.16
CA ASP A 146 7.19 -21.86 5.84
C ASP A 146 5.85 -21.15 6.08
N ILE A 147 5.08 -20.96 5.01
CA ILE A 147 3.80 -20.24 5.06
C ILE A 147 2.75 -21.03 5.85
N HIS A 148 2.80 -22.36 5.83
CA HIS A 148 1.85 -23.18 6.58
C HIS A 148 2.05 -23.01 8.09
N THR A 149 3.29 -23.11 8.57
CA THR A 149 3.66 -22.85 9.97
C THR A 149 3.27 -21.44 10.40
N LEU A 150 3.46 -20.45 9.52
CA LEU A 150 3.03 -19.08 9.81
C LEU A 150 1.51 -18.96 9.90
N ASN A 151 0.76 -19.57 8.98
CA ASN A 151 -0.69 -19.55 9.03
C ASN A 151 -1.23 -20.20 10.32
N GLN A 152 -0.62 -21.30 10.80
CA GLN A 152 -0.96 -21.90 12.09
C GLN A 152 -0.71 -20.93 13.26
N ALA A 153 0.42 -20.22 13.25
CA ALA A 153 0.70 -19.22 14.27
C ALA A 153 -0.30 -18.06 14.22
N LEU A 154 -0.66 -17.58 13.03
CA LEU A 154 -1.67 -16.54 12.86
C LEU A 154 -3.05 -17.00 13.36
N ASP A 155 -3.44 -18.24 13.05
CA ASP A 155 -4.70 -18.84 13.50
C ASP A 155 -4.76 -18.98 15.03
N TYR A 156 -3.65 -19.36 15.68
CA TYR A 156 -3.54 -19.40 17.14
C TYR A 156 -3.87 -18.05 17.79
N PHE A 157 -3.54 -16.94 17.13
CA PHE A 157 -3.89 -15.58 17.58
C PHE A 157 -5.22 -15.05 17.01
N SER A 158 -6.02 -15.90 16.35
CA SER A 158 -7.29 -15.54 15.69
C SER A 158 -7.12 -14.45 14.61
N LEU A 159 -5.97 -14.46 13.92
CA LEU A 159 -5.63 -13.51 12.87
C LEU A 159 -5.85 -14.11 11.48
N LYS A 160 -5.98 -13.24 10.48
CA LYS A 160 -6.19 -13.66 9.09
C LYS A 160 -4.94 -14.33 8.50
N PRO A 161 -5.05 -15.52 7.88
CA PRO A 161 -3.92 -16.21 7.26
C PRO A 161 -3.43 -15.51 5.98
N LEU A 162 -2.21 -15.84 5.54
CA LEU A 162 -1.62 -15.27 4.33
C LEU A 162 -2.20 -15.85 3.03
N SER A 163 -2.57 -17.13 3.05
CA SER A 163 -3.21 -17.84 1.93
C SER A 163 -4.34 -18.71 2.45
N ALA A 164 -5.37 -18.92 1.64
CA ALA A 164 -6.55 -19.72 1.98
C ALA A 164 -6.33 -21.24 1.93
N THR A 165 -5.15 -21.70 1.52
CA THR A 165 -4.80 -23.13 1.52
C THR A 165 -4.38 -23.57 2.93
N LEU A 166 -5.38 -23.86 3.75
CA LEU A 166 -5.27 -24.84 4.83
C LEU A 166 -5.48 -26.20 4.17
N GLU A 167 -4.40 -26.87 3.75
CA GLU A 167 -4.46 -28.33 3.52
C GLU A 167 -4.57 -29.03 4.88
#